data_AF-A0A0D6LZT5-F1
#
_entry.id   AF-A0A0D6LZT5-F1
#
_cell.length_a   1.000
_cell.length_b   1.000
_cell.length_c   1.000
_cell.angle_alpha   90.00
_cell.angle_beta   90.00
_cell.angle_gamma   90.00
#
_symmetry.space_group_name_H-M   'P 1'
#
loop_
_entity.id
_entity.type
_entity.pdbx_description
1 polymer ?
#
loop_
_entity_poly.entity_id
_entity_poly.type
_entity_poly.pdbx_seq_one_letter_code
_entity_poly.pdbx_strand_id
1 'polypeptide(L)'
;MAIRQETRVSDILELVHPEVPLSYESILAFKNSLFVFKMRGIGDIVHSKDEEVKPILLKGITFGFSNSKKYVLAEHLWSGSMIIISGGSYILYISSVNVTTVRELIERNLHVSDMQRHDGTRDLIMLNQSRMSQVELK
;
A
#
# COMPACT_ATOMS: atom_id res chain seq x y z
N MET A 1 -19.83 -12.93 -24.84
CA MET A 1 -18.81 -13.49 -23.92
C MET A 1 -17.74 -12.43 -23.73
N ALA A 2 -17.58 -11.89 -22.52
CA ALA A 2 -16.46 -11.00 -22.24
C ALA A 2 -15.18 -11.85 -22.22
N ILE A 3 -14.24 -11.56 -23.12
CA ILE A 3 -12.93 -12.20 -23.15
C ILE A 3 -12.19 -11.65 -21.93
N ARG A 4 -11.82 -12.52 -21.00
CA ARG A 4 -11.11 -12.14 -19.76
C ARG A 4 -9.69 -11.72 -20.15
N GLN A 5 -9.49 -10.44 -20.43
CA GLN A 5 -8.17 -9.89 -20.72
C GLN A 5 -7.38 -9.83 -19.42
N GLU A 6 -6.17 -10.37 -19.42
CA GLU A 6 -5.26 -10.28 -18.29
C GLU A 6 -4.72 -8.85 -18.17
N THR A 7 -4.78 -8.27 -16.98
CA THR A 7 -4.24 -6.93 -16.70
C THR A 7 -2.79 -7.05 -16.29
N ARG A 8 -1.89 -6.29 -16.93
CA ARG A 8 -0.49 -6.26 -16.49
C ARG A 8 -0.38 -5.41 -15.24
N VAL A 9 0.41 -5.87 -14.28
CA VAL A 9 0.67 -5.11 -13.03
C VAL A 9 1.24 -3.72 -13.34
N SER A 10 2.09 -3.61 -14.37
CA SER A 10 2.67 -2.34 -14.83
C SER A 10 1.65 -1.31 -15.35
N ASP A 11 0.45 -1.77 -15.72
CA ASP A 11 -0.62 -0.89 -16.22
C ASP A 11 -1.34 -0.19 -15.06
N ILE A 12 -1.29 -0.79 -13.86
CA ILE A 12 -1.97 -0.32 -12.65
C ILE A 12 -1.01 0.19 -11.56
N LEU A 13 0.23 -0.27 -11.55
CA LEU A 13 1.21 0.03 -10.51
C LEU A 13 2.55 0.44 -11.12
N GLU A 14 3.18 1.40 -10.47
CA GLU A 14 4.54 1.87 -10.75
C GLU A 14 5.38 1.69 -9.50
N LEU A 15 6.53 1.03 -9.65
CA LEU A 15 7.47 0.86 -8.55
C LEU A 15 8.20 2.19 -8.31
N VAL A 16 8.06 2.75 -7.11
CA VAL A 16 8.72 4.00 -6.69
C VAL A 16 9.98 3.71 -5.88
N HIS A 17 9.94 2.66 -5.07
CA HIS A 17 11.09 2.24 -4.27
C HIS A 17 11.08 0.72 -4.06
N PRO A 18 12.23 0.02 -4.17
CA PRO A 18 13.53 0.53 -4.63
C PRO A 18 13.49 0.95 -6.11
N GLU A 19 14.39 1.85 -6.53
CA GLU A 19 14.49 2.37 -7.90
C GLU A 19 15.08 1.33 -8.86
N VAL A 20 14.33 0.26 -9.09
CA VAL A 20 14.71 -0.86 -9.96
C VAL A 20 13.59 -1.15 -10.95
N PRO A 21 13.87 -1.84 -12.07
CA PRO A 21 12.81 -2.30 -12.96
C PRO A 21 11.81 -3.19 -12.21
N LEU A 22 10.52 -3.00 -12.46
CA LEU A 22 9.48 -3.89 -11.93
C LEU A 22 9.52 -5.23 -12.66
N SER A 23 10.37 -6.14 -12.16
CA SER A 23 10.51 -7.52 -12.64
C SER A 23 10.47 -8.49 -11.47
N TYR A 24 10.17 -9.75 -11.77
CA TYR A 24 10.14 -10.81 -10.78
C TYR A 24 11.53 -11.01 -10.14
N GLU A 25 12.58 -10.98 -10.95
CA GLU A 25 13.98 -11.10 -10.54
C GLU A 25 14.39 -9.95 -9.61
N SER A 26 14.00 -8.73 -9.95
CA SER A 26 14.26 -7.55 -9.11
C SER A 26 13.55 -7.65 -7.77
N ILE A 27 12.28 -8.08 -7.73
CA ILE A 27 11.58 -8.23 -6.43
C ILE A 27 12.27 -9.29 -5.57
N LEU A 28 12.73 -10.41 -6.15
CA LEU A 28 13.47 -11.44 -5.41
C LEU A 28 14.81 -10.94 -4.89
N ALA A 29 15.57 -10.21 -5.71
CA ALA A 29 16.87 -9.65 -5.33
C ALA A 29 16.74 -8.67 -4.15
N PHE A 30 15.66 -7.89 -4.12
CA PHE A 30 15.37 -6.90 -3.10
C PHE A 30 14.28 -7.33 -2.12
N LYS A 31 14.05 -8.63 -1.93
CA LYS A 31 12.92 -9.16 -1.11
C LYS A 31 12.84 -8.62 0.32
N ASN A 32 13.98 -8.21 0.88
CA ASN A 32 14.08 -7.67 2.24
C ASN A 32 14.02 -6.14 2.28
N SER A 33 13.85 -5.49 1.13
CA SER A 33 13.71 -4.05 1.02
C SER A 33 12.25 -3.63 1.23
N LEU A 34 12.08 -2.34 1.47
CA LEU A 34 10.77 -1.70 1.44
C LEU A 34 10.32 -1.53 -0.01
N PHE A 35 9.14 -2.03 -0.35
CA PHE A 35 8.51 -1.76 -1.63
C PHE A 35 7.43 -0.69 -1.49
N VAL A 36 7.54 0.36 -2.30
CA VAL A 36 6.55 1.42 -2.43
C VAL A 36 6.06 1.45 -3.87
N PHE A 37 4.75 1.30 -4.05
CA PHE A 37 4.12 1.42 -5.36
C PHE A 37 3.25 2.65 -5.44
N LYS A 38 3.18 3.23 -6.63
CA LYS A 38 2.24 4.28 -7.00
C LYS A 38 1.18 3.67 -7.90
N MET A 39 -0.10 3.91 -7.61
CA MET A 39 -1.18 3.48 -8.49
C MET A 39 -1.27 4.36 -9.74
N ARG A 40 -1.52 3.74 -10.91
CA ARG A 40 -1.71 4.39 -12.22
C ARG A 40 -3.18 4.34 -12.62
N GLY A 41 -3.72 5.47 -13.07
CA GLY A 41 -4.93 5.62 -13.91
C GLY A 41 -6.28 5.14 -13.38
N ILE A 42 -6.33 4.25 -12.38
CA ILE A 42 -7.56 3.55 -11.93
C ILE A 42 -7.93 3.88 -10.47
N GLY A 43 -7.00 4.46 -9.70
CA GLY A 43 -7.30 5.05 -8.38
C GLY A 43 -8.01 6.41 -8.44
N ASP A 44 -8.14 6.99 -9.64
CA ASP A 44 -8.62 8.36 -9.88
C ASP A 44 -10.04 8.42 -10.50
N ILE A 45 -10.74 7.28 -10.68
CA ILE A 45 -11.91 7.17 -11.61
C ILE A 45 -13.26 7.70 -11.06
N VAL A 46 -13.30 8.59 -10.06
CA VAL A 46 -14.60 9.06 -9.52
C VAL A 46 -14.83 10.56 -9.67
N HIS A 47 -13.82 11.36 -10.05
CA HIS A 47 -14.01 12.81 -10.13
C HIS A 47 -13.90 13.39 -11.54
N SER A 48 -14.64 14.48 -11.72
CA SER A 48 -14.67 15.33 -12.91
C SER A 48 -13.26 15.72 -13.34
N LYS A 49 -13.06 15.93 -14.65
CA LYS A 49 -11.78 16.22 -15.32
C LYS A 49 -11.02 17.47 -14.83
N ASP A 50 -11.47 18.12 -13.76
CA ASP A 50 -11.06 19.48 -13.38
C ASP A 50 -10.20 19.55 -12.10
N GLU A 51 -9.96 18.46 -11.37
CA GLU A 51 -9.08 18.45 -10.18
C GLU A 51 -7.83 17.58 -10.39
N GLU A 52 -6.65 18.14 -10.12
CA GLU A 52 -5.38 17.39 -10.08
C GLU A 52 -5.41 16.38 -8.93
N VAL A 53 -5.70 15.11 -9.23
CA VAL A 53 -5.72 14.05 -8.21
C VAL A 53 -4.31 13.72 -7.74
N LYS A 54 -4.08 13.73 -6.43
CA LYS A 54 -2.80 13.30 -5.85
C LYS A 54 -2.71 11.78 -5.96
N PRO A 55 -1.55 11.23 -6.38
CA PRO A 55 -1.42 9.80 -6.56
C PRO A 55 -1.53 9.04 -5.23
N ILE A 56 -2.15 7.86 -5.29
CA ILE A 56 -2.18 6.90 -4.19
C ILE A 56 -0.85 6.18 -4.16
N LEU A 57 -0.17 6.27 -3.02
CA LEU A 57 1.03 5.51 -2.72
C LEU A 57 0.67 4.35 -1.79
N LEU A 58 1.09 3.16 -2.16
CA LEU A 58 1.02 1.95 -1.35
C LEU A 58 2.39 1.79 -0.70
N LYS A 59 2.41 1.88 0.63
CA LYS A 59 3.65 1.79 1.39
C LYS A 59 3.62 0.57 2.27
N GLY A 60 4.73 -0.15 2.21
CA GLY A 60 5.01 -1.19 3.16
C GLY A 60 5.75 -0.77 4.44
N ILE A 61 5.71 -1.65 5.42
CA ILE A 61 6.60 -1.81 6.55
C ILE A 61 7.22 -3.20 6.35
N THR A 62 8.52 -3.24 6.11
CA THR A 62 9.24 -4.51 5.95
C THR A 62 9.68 -5.00 7.33
N PHE A 63 9.16 -6.14 7.78
CA PHE A 63 9.76 -6.89 8.88
C PHE A 63 10.76 -7.89 8.29
N GLY A 64 12.04 -7.70 8.60
CA GLY A 64 13.08 -8.64 8.17
C GLY A 64 12.87 -10.01 8.85
N PHE A 65 12.69 -11.06 8.06
CA PHE A 65 12.71 -12.43 8.57
C PHE A 65 14.15 -12.85 8.84
N SER A 66 14.49 -13.04 10.12
CA SER A 66 15.75 -13.67 10.54
C SER A 66 15.66 -15.19 10.42
N ASN A 67 16.69 -15.84 9.86
CA ASN A 67 16.76 -17.28 9.56
C ASN A 67 16.88 -18.21 10.80
N SER A 68 16.46 -17.76 11.97
CA SER A 68 16.59 -18.50 13.22
C SER A 68 15.25 -19.07 13.66
N LYS A 69 14.96 -20.30 13.23
CA LYS A 69 14.00 -21.24 13.85
C LYS A 69 12.59 -20.70 14.24
N LYS A 70 11.65 -20.98 13.34
CA LYS A 70 10.40 -21.73 13.57
C LYS A 70 9.22 -21.15 14.38
N TYR A 71 9.31 -20.05 15.11
CA TYR A 71 8.10 -19.36 15.62
C TYR A 71 8.36 -17.86 15.76
N VAL A 72 8.29 -17.12 14.66
CA VAL A 72 8.30 -15.65 14.74
C VAL A 72 6.85 -15.20 14.63
N LEU A 73 6.26 -14.95 15.81
CA LEU A 73 5.00 -14.28 16.08
C LEU A 73 4.45 -13.51 14.87
N ALA A 74 3.62 -14.16 14.07
CA ALA A 74 2.90 -13.58 12.94
C ALA A 74 1.71 -12.70 13.42
N GLU A 75 1.82 -12.11 14.61
CA GLU A 75 0.70 -11.50 15.32
C GLU A 75 0.66 -9.98 15.16
N HIS A 76 1.70 -9.40 14.55
CA HIS A 76 1.74 -7.98 14.20
C HIS A 76 2.46 -7.81 12.84
N LEU A 77 1.92 -8.44 11.80
CA LEU A 77 2.32 -8.18 10.41
C LEU A 77 1.84 -6.77 10.05
N TRP A 78 2.66 -5.75 10.30
CA TRP A 78 2.32 -4.41 9.83
C TRP A 78 2.67 -4.28 8.35
N SER A 79 1.65 -3.90 7.61
CA SER A 79 1.49 -3.88 6.16
C SER A 79 2.73 -3.52 5.39
N GLY A 80 3.23 -4.40 4.49
CA GLY A 80 4.27 -4.02 3.54
C GLY A 80 5.26 -4.98 2.95
N SER A 81 4.95 -6.27 2.93
CA SER A 81 5.93 -7.29 2.57
C SER A 81 5.60 -7.93 1.22
N MET A 82 6.67 -8.26 0.48
CA MET A 82 6.63 -9.17 -0.65
C MET A 82 6.75 -10.60 -0.13
N ILE A 83 5.69 -11.40 -0.29
CA ILE A 83 5.63 -12.79 0.17
C ILE A 83 5.65 -13.70 -1.05
N ILE A 84 6.67 -14.56 -1.13
CA ILE A 84 6.75 -15.57 -2.18
C ILE A 84 5.84 -16.73 -1.81
N ILE A 85 4.94 -17.11 -2.71
CA ILE A 85 3.98 -18.20 -2.50
C ILE A 85 4.09 -19.26 -3.61
N SER A 86 3.46 -20.42 -3.41
CA SER A 86 3.41 -21.52 -4.40
C SER A 86 4.79 -21.93 -4.93
N GLY A 87 5.76 -22.10 -4.02
CA GLY A 87 7.11 -22.56 -4.35
C GLY A 87 7.93 -21.58 -5.21
N GLY A 88 7.54 -20.31 -5.30
CA GLY A 88 8.21 -19.32 -6.15
C GLY A 88 7.32 -18.78 -7.27
N SER A 89 6.23 -19.44 -7.62
CA SER A 89 5.50 -19.09 -8.85
C SER A 89 4.76 -17.75 -8.77
N TYR A 90 4.45 -17.26 -7.57
CA TYR A 90 3.73 -16.00 -7.38
C TYR A 90 4.30 -15.19 -6.23
N ILE A 91 4.03 -13.88 -6.27
CA ILE A 91 4.36 -12.92 -5.23
C ILE A 91 3.07 -12.28 -4.75
N LEU A 92 2.82 -12.36 -3.44
CA LEU A 92 1.77 -11.62 -2.76
C LEU A 92 2.36 -10.34 -2.18
N TYR A 93 1.83 -9.20 -2.59
CA TYR A 93 2.16 -7.90 -1.99
C TYR A 93 1.04 -7.48 -1.04
N ILE A 94 1.38 -7.29 0.23
CA ILE A 94 0.46 -6.78 1.26
C ILE A 94 0.94 -5.40 1.67
N SER A 95 0.09 -4.38 1.61
CA SER A 95 0.45 -2.99 1.92
C SER A 95 -0.76 -2.21 2.41
N SER A 96 -0.50 -1.10 3.10
CA SER A 96 -1.51 -0.10 3.43
C SER A 96 -1.33 1.13 2.56
N VAL A 97 -2.40 1.92 2.44
CA VAL A 97 -2.34 3.22 1.77
C VAL A 97 -1.48 4.18 2.60
N ASN A 98 -0.60 4.94 1.95
CA ASN A 98 0.24 5.92 2.61
C ASN A 98 -0.52 7.22 2.83
N VAL A 99 -1.37 7.23 3.87
CA VAL A 99 -2.24 8.35 4.23
C VAL A 99 -2.18 8.60 5.74
N THR A 100 -2.06 9.86 6.16
CA THR A 100 -1.95 10.18 7.60
C THR A 100 -3.07 11.08 8.13
N THR A 101 -3.86 11.71 7.25
CA THR A 101 -4.93 12.64 7.63
C THR A 101 -6.21 12.37 6.85
N VAL A 102 -7.36 12.83 7.36
CA VAL A 102 -8.64 12.74 6.64
C VAL A 102 -8.63 13.61 5.39
N ARG A 103 -7.93 14.75 5.42
CA ARG A 103 -7.76 15.60 4.24
C ARG A 103 -7.07 14.84 3.11
N GLU A 104 -6.00 14.12 3.41
CA GLU A 104 -5.30 13.29 2.43
C GLU A 104 -6.13 12.12 1.90
N LEU A 105 -7.08 11.59 2.69
CA LEU A 105 -8.05 10.60 2.19
C LEU A 105 -8.95 11.25 1.13
N ILE A 106 -9.50 12.42 1.41
CA ILE A 106 -10.38 13.16 0.50
C ILE A 106 -9.63 13.55 -0.79
N GLU A 107 -8.42 14.09 -0.68
CA GLU A 107 -7.56 14.47 -1.82
C GLU A 107 -7.20 13.29 -2.74
N ARG A 108 -7.32 12.06 -2.25
CA ARG A 108 -7.06 10.82 -2.99
C ARG A 108 -8.32 10.00 -3.23
N ASN A 109 -9.50 10.55 -2.93
CA ASN A 109 -10.79 9.89 -3.03
C ASN A 109 -10.86 8.51 -2.34
N LEU A 110 -10.19 8.40 -1.18
CA LEU A 110 -10.22 7.23 -0.32
C LEU A 110 -11.19 7.44 0.83
N HIS A 111 -11.83 6.37 1.26
CA HIS A 111 -12.73 6.40 2.41
C HIS A 111 -12.15 5.58 3.55
N VAL A 112 -12.49 5.98 4.78
CA VAL A 112 -12.15 5.18 5.97
C VAL A 112 -12.75 3.77 5.90
N SER A 113 -13.89 3.61 5.22
CA SER A 113 -14.52 2.32 4.97
C SER A 113 -13.69 1.39 4.08
N ASP A 114 -12.78 1.94 3.27
CA ASP A 114 -11.91 1.16 2.38
C ASP A 114 -10.76 0.51 3.18
N MET A 115 -10.52 0.96 4.42
CA MET A 115 -9.51 0.42 5.33
C MET A 115 -10.13 -0.56 6.34
N GLN A 116 -9.48 -1.71 6.50
CA GLN A 116 -9.88 -2.73 7.46
C GLN A 116 -9.71 -2.23 8.91
N ARG A 117 -10.54 -2.74 9.84
CA ARG A 117 -10.53 -2.31 11.25
C ARG A 117 -9.20 -2.57 11.98
N HIS A 118 -8.42 -3.53 11.52
CA HIS A 118 -7.13 -3.89 12.11
C HIS A 118 -5.94 -3.22 11.38
N ASP A 119 -6.19 -2.40 10.35
CA ASP A 119 -5.14 -1.63 9.70
C ASP A 119 -4.74 -0.46 10.61
N GLY A 120 -3.50 -0.46 11.10
CA GLY A 120 -3.00 0.60 11.98
C GLY A 120 -3.00 2.00 11.35
N THR A 121 -3.00 2.09 10.02
CA THR A 121 -3.11 3.37 9.29
C THR A 121 -4.46 4.05 9.57
N ARG A 122 -5.52 3.26 9.70
CA ARG A 122 -6.86 3.76 10.03
C ARG A 122 -6.89 4.44 11.39
N ASP A 123 -6.27 3.79 12.38
CA ASP A 123 -6.19 4.34 13.74
C ASP A 123 -5.31 5.59 13.79
N LEU A 124 -4.19 5.58 13.06
CA LEU A 124 -3.29 6.73 12.93
C LEU A 124 -4.04 7.96 12.37
N ILE A 125 -4.85 7.78 11.32
CA ILE A 125 -5.63 8.86 10.72
C ILE A 125 -6.60 9.46 11.74
N MET A 126 -7.32 8.60 12.49
CA MET A 126 -8.27 9.05 13.52
C MET A 126 -7.59 9.76 14.69
N LEU A 127 -6.44 9.25 15.14
CA LEU A 127 -5.62 9.89 16.17
C LEU A 127 -5.14 11.27 15.73
N ASN A 128 -4.67 11.39 14.48
CA ASN A 128 -4.23 12.67 13.93
C ASN A 128 -5.38 13.68 13.83
N GLN A 129 -6.58 13.25 13.45
CA GLN A 129 -7.75 14.13 13.48
C GLN A 129 -8.08 14.62 14.89
N SER A 130 -8.16 13.69 15.86
CA SER A 130 -8.42 14.06 17.26
C SER A 130 -7.41 15.08 17.78
N ARG A 131 -6.13 14.89 17.44
CA ARG A 131 -5.05 15.84 17.77
C ARG A 131 -5.27 17.22 17.12
N MET A 132 -5.62 17.29 15.83
CA MET A 132 -5.84 18.57 15.15
C MET A 132 -7.03 19.32 15.74
N SER A 133 -8.15 18.63 16.00
CA SER A 133 -9.32 19.25 16.62
C SER A 133 -9.02 19.82 18.02
N GLN A 134 -8.15 19.18 18.80
CA GLN A 134 -7.73 19.74 20.10
C GLN A 134 -6.87 21.00 19.97
N VAL A 135 -6.14 21.17 18.87
CA VAL A 135 -5.33 22.38 18.62
C VAL A 135 -6.24 23.53 18.21
N GLU A 136 -7.29 23.27 17.42
CA GLU A 136 -8.25 24.29 16.97
C GLU A 136 -9.14 24.84 18.10
N LEU A 137 -9.35 24.07 19.16
CA LEU A 137 -10.16 24.46 20.32
C LEU A 137 -9.38 25.26 21.39
N LYS A 138 -8.07 25.46 21.20
CA LYS A 138 -7.23 26.28 22.08
C LYS A 138 -7.11 27.70 21.56
#